data_AF-A0A545S9Z2-F1
#
_entry.id   AF-A0A545S9Z2-F1
#
_cell.length_a   1.000
_cell.length_b   1.000
_cell.length_c   1.000
_cell.angle_alpha   90.00
_cell.angle_beta   90.00
_cell.angle_gamma   90.00
#
_symmetry.space_group_name_H-M   'P 1'
#
loop_
_entity.id
_entity.type
_entity.pdbx_description
1 polymer ?
#
loop_
_entity_poly.entity_id
_entity_poly.type
_entity_poly.pdbx_seq_one_letter_code
_entity_poly.pdbx_strand_id
1 'polypeptide(L)'
;MKKIITLSLMAFVFSEARMYSIDEISTMPNTITKDYYIWRFISSHITSRDEAQRAYSMVTFPNKPLTSAIKAKIGHVPKVSNSYPIIKPNYNYTPKEARVLNAKIGKNIPWSGATSNKAQYLEVASGDLSFGSNVLLGINALQFNSPQKAEYFFQIALSKAGNQPKIDLSNFWLYKVTKDKSYLDKLVASENVNIYTLSARDILGLPYDNIIVPEFDPKAKASIDPYSPVDWEN
;
A
#
# COMPACT_ATOMS: atom_id res chain seq x y z
N MET A 1 68.46 -9.18 3.86
CA MET A 1 67.22 -8.59 4.42
C MET A 1 66.67 -7.59 3.41
N LYS A 2 65.61 -7.93 2.68
CA LYS A 2 64.89 -6.99 1.81
C LYS A 2 63.41 -7.15 2.14
N LYS A 3 62.85 -6.22 2.91
CA LYS A 3 61.41 -6.14 3.16
C LYS A 3 60.80 -5.42 1.96
N ILE A 4 60.11 -6.15 1.10
CA ILE A 4 59.25 -5.56 0.07
C ILE A 4 57.94 -5.22 0.76
N ILE A 5 57.70 -3.94 1.01
CA ILE A 5 56.41 -3.44 1.47
C ILE A 5 55.55 -3.26 0.22
N THR A 6 54.71 -4.24 -0.10
CA THR A 6 53.63 -4.07 -1.09
C THR A 6 52.55 -3.20 -0.49
N LEU A 7 52.54 -1.92 -0.88
CA LEU A 7 51.44 -0.99 -0.65
C LEU A 7 50.28 -1.40 -1.57
N SER A 8 49.32 -2.18 -1.05
CA SER A 8 48.10 -2.53 -1.77
C SER A 8 47.20 -1.30 -1.83
N LEU A 9 47.13 -0.66 -3.01
CA LEU A 9 46.21 0.42 -3.30
C LEU A 9 44.80 -0.17 -3.46
N MET A 10 44.06 -0.27 -2.36
CA MET A 10 42.64 -0.65 -2.39
C MET A 10 41.85 0.52 -3.00
N ALA A 11 41.65 0.49 -4.31
CA ALA A 11 40.73 1.39 -4.99
C ALA A 11 39.32 1.08 -4.47
N PHE A 12 38.83 1.92 -3.56
CA PHE A 12 37.40 2.00 -3.25
C PHE A 12 36.69 2.42 -4.53
N VAL A 13 36.13 1.44 -5.25
CA VAL A 13 35.10 1.74 -6.25
C VAL A 13 33.86 2.14 -5.45
N PHE A 14 33.76 3.42 -5.11
CA PHE A 14 32.48 3.98 -4.75
C PHE A 14 31.61 3.87 -5.99
N SER A 15 30.67 2.94 -5.97
CA SER A 15 29.50 2.98 -6.85
C SER A 15 28.64 4.18 -6.42
N GLU A 16 29.14 5.40 -6.65
CA GLU A 16 28.37 6.62 -6.53
C GLU A 16 27.25 6.51 -7.56
N ALA A 17 26.05 6.22 -7.07
CA ALA A 17 24.87 6.20 -7.93
C ALA A 17 24.78 7.57 -8.63
N ARG A 18 24.80 7.56 -9.97
CA ARG A 18 24.84 8.77 -10.80
C ARG A 18 23.90 9.85 -10.27
N MET A 19 24.47 11.01 -9.94
CA MET A 19 23.71 12.20 -9.59
C MET A 19 23.40 12.96 -10.87
N TYR A 20 22.12 13.03 -11.23
CA TYR A 20 21.69 13.81 -12.38
C TYR A 20 21.79 15.30 -12.07
N SER A 21 22.29 16.05 -13.04
CA SER A 21 22.28 17.51 -13.02
C SER A 21 20.85 18.05 -13.12
N ILE A 22 20.67 19.31 -12.74
CA ILE A 22 19.37 19.98 -12.81
C ILE A 22 18.81 20.00 -14.24
N ASP A 23 19.67 20.16 -15.25
CA ASP A 23 19.25 20.19 -16.64
C ASP A 23 18.86 18.80 -17.14
N GLU A 24 19.59 17.74 -16.76
CA GLU A 24 19.16 16.37 -17.04
C GLU A 24 17.80 16.05 -16.38
N ILE A 25 17.63 16.41 -15.10
CA ILE A 25 16.35 16.24 -14.39
C ILE A 25 15.21 17.01 -15.09
N SER A 26 15.50 18.19 -15.65
CA SER A 26 14.50 19.00 -16.34
C SER A 26 13.94 18.33 -17.59
N THR A 27 14.73 17.49 -18.26
CA THR A 27 14.32 16.73 -19.44
C THR A 27 13.48 15.49 -19.12
N MET A 28 13.47 15.05 -17.86
CA MET A 28 12.69 13.88 -17.44
C MET A 28 11.17 14.19 -17.49
N PRO A 29 10.34 13.18 -17.82
CA PRO A 29 8.89 13.30 -17.75
C PRO A 29 8.41 13.48 -16.30
N ASN A 30 7.22 14.05 -16.13
CA ASN A 30 6.66 14.37 -14.81
C ASN A 30 6.13 13.11 -14.13
N THR A 31 6.99 12.47 -13.34
CA THR A 31 6.71 11.18 -12.72
C THR A 31 7.25 11.09 -11.29
N ILE A 32 6.95 9.99 -10.58
CA ILE A 32 7.48 9.76 -9.22
C ILE A 32 9.00 9.55 -9.24
N THR A 33 9.57 8.99 -10.31
CA THR A 33 11.03 8.87 -10.48
C THR A 33 11.70 10.23 -10.63
N LYS A 34 11.13 11.16 -11.41
CA LYS A 34 11.65 12.53 -11.50
C LYS A 34 11.64 13.21 -10.13
N ASP A 35 10.55 13.07 -9.38
CA ASP A 35 10.42 13.61 -8.02
C ASP A 35 11.45 13.01 -7.05
N TYR A 36 11.76 11.72 -7.19
CA TYR A 36 12.84 11.08 -6.43
C TYR A 36 14.20 11.71 -6.75
N TYR A 37 14.52 11.94 -8.04
CA TYR A 37 15.78 12.59 -8.41
C TYR A 37 15.83 14.05 -7.99
N ILE A 38 14.71 14.78 -8.02
CA ILE A 38 14.60 16.13 -7.45
C ILE A 38 14.89 16.09 -5.94
N TRP A 39 14.30 15.16 -5.20
CA TRP A 39 14.58 15.00 -3.77
C TRP A 39 16.06 14.73 -3.51
N ARG A 40 16.66 13.81 -4.26
CA ARG A 40 18.08 13.47 -4.14
C ARG A 40 18.97 14.66 -4.46
N PHE A 41 18.64 15.39 -5.51
CA PHE A 41 19.33 16.60 -5.93
C PHE A 41 19.27 17.68 -4.84
N ILE A 42 18.08 18.00 -4.31
CA ILE A 42 17.92 18.98 -3.22
C ILE A 42 18.65 18.54 -1.93
N SER A 43 18.59 17.24 -1.61
CA SER A 43 19.20 16.68 -0.39
C SER A 43 20.72 16.68 -0.43
N SER A 44 21.33 16.76 -1.61
CA SER A 44 22.78 16.79 -1.77
C SER A 44 23.39 18.06 -1.17
N HIS A 45 24.55 17.93 -0.52
CA HIS A 45 25.22 19.03 0.15
C HIS A 45 25.78 20.07 -0.84
N ILE A 46 26.14 19.65 -2.06
CA ILE A 46 26.69 20.53 -3.10
C ILE A 46 25.63 21.41 -3.78
N THR A 47 24.35 21.06 -3.65
CA THR A 47 23.26 21.80 -4.31
C THR A 47 23.02 23.14 -3.64
N SER A 48 23.07 24.21 -4.41
CA SER A 48 22.82 25.57 -3.93
C SER A 48 21.34 25.82 -3.62
N ARG A 49 21.05 26.94 -2.94
CA ARG A 49 19.68 27.35 -2.60
C ARG A 49 18.84 27.61 -3.85
N ASP A 50 19.42 28.26 -4.86
CA ASP A 50 18.73 28.62 -6.10
C ASP A 50 18.47 27.40 -6.98
N GLU A 51 19.44 26.48 -7.07
CA GLU A 51 19.26 25.20 -7.76
C GLU A 51 18.19 24.34 -7.08
N ALA A 52 18.17 24.30 -5.75
CA ALA A 52 17.15 23.58 -5.01
C ALA A 52 15.75 24.16 -5.24
N GLN A 53 15.63 25.49 -5.27
CA GLN A 53 14.39 26.18 -5.59
C GLN A 53 13.92 25.85 -7.01
N ARG A 54 14.83 25.88 -8.00
CA ARG A 54 14.55 25.51 -9.40
C ARG A 54 14.11 24.05 -9.50
N ALA A 55 14.83 23.13 -8.85
CA ALA A 55 14.49 21.71 -8.81
C ALA A 55 13.09 21.48 -8.23
N TYR A 56 12.78 22.12 -7.10
CA TYR A 56 11.50 21.96 -6.42
C TYR A 56 10.31 22.47 -7.24
N SER A 57 10.52 23.48 -8.10
CA SER A 57 9.46 23.99 -8.98
C SER A 57 8.96 22.96 -10.01
N MET A 58 9.75 21.93 -10.29
CA MET A 58 9.44 20.86 -11.23
C MET A 58 8.78 19.62 -10.58
N VAL A 59 8.50 19.67 -9.27
CA VAL A 59 7.89 18.54 -8.54
C VAL A 59 6.47 18.26 -9.03
N THR A 60 6.13 17.00 -9.16
CA THR A 60 4.81 16.53 -9.62
C THR A 60 3.89 16.16 -8.45
N PHE A 61 4.44 15.44 -7.46
CA PHE A 61 3.77 14.87 -6.29
C PHE A 61 4.49 15.27 -4.98
N PRO A 62 4.24 16.48 -4.45
CA PRO A 62 4.88 16.92 -3.21
C PRO A 62 4.61 15.95 -2.04
N ASN A 63 5.67 15.50 -1.37
CA ASN A 63 5.57 14.59 -0.22
C ASN A 63 6.39 15.08 0.98
N LYS A 64 6.25 14.41 2.14
CA LYS A 64 6.95 14.81 3.37
C LYS A 64 8.48 14.87 3.18
N PRO A 65 9.17 13.84 2.64
CA PRO A 65 10.61 13.92 2.37
C PRO A 65 11.03 15.13 1.51
N LEU A 66 10.35 15.39 0.39
CA LEU A 66 10.62 16.52 -0.50
C LEU A 66 10.43 17.86 0.19
N THR A 67 9.28 18.04 0.84
CA THR A 67 8.96 19.29 1.56
C THR A 67 9.94 19.55 2.71
N SER A 68 10.38 18.52 3.43
CA SER A 68 11.40 18.64 4.46
C SER A 68 12.77 19.00 3.90
N ALA A 69 13.19 18.37 2.80
CA ALA A 69 14.47 18.63 2.16
C ALA A 69 14.57 20.09 1.64
N ILE A 70 13.55 20.57 0.94
CA ILE A 70 13.55 21.96 0.45
C ILE A 70 13.50 22.94 1.62
N LYS A 71 12.68 22.68 2.64
CA LYS A 71 12.60 23.54 3.83
C LYS A 71 13.95 23.62 4.55
N ALA A 72 14.67 22.51 4.68
CA ALA A 72 16.00 22.49 5.27
C ALA A 72 17.01 23.31 4.44
N LYS A 73 16.90 23.28 3.11
CA LYS A 73 17.82 23.98 2.21
C LYS A 73 17.56 25.49 2.14
N ILE A 74 16.30 25.92 2.02
CA ILE A 74 15.95 27.33 1.76
C ILE A 74 15.21 28.03 2.92
N GLY A 75 14.76 27.28 3.93
CA GLY A 75 14.06 27.79 5.13
C GLY A 75 12.53 27.75 5.07
N HIS A 76 11.94 27.55 3.88
CA HIS A 76 10.49 27.47 3.69
C HIS A 76 10.14 26.46 2.57
N VAL A 77 8.85 26.16 2.41
CA VAL A 77 8.35 25.28 1.33
C VAL A 77 7.71 26.16 0.25
N PRO A 78 8.27 26.21 -0.97
CA PRO A 78 7.67 26.97 -2.07
C PRO A 78 6.33 26.38 -2.52
N LYS A 79 5.53 27.17 -3.23
CA LYS A 79 4.38 26.64 -3.97
C LYS A 79 4.86 25.98 -5.27
N VAL A 80 4.27 24.84 -5.60
CA VAL A 80 4.52 24.12 -6.86
C VAL A 80 3.39 24.46 -7.83
N SER A 81 3.72 24.84 -9.07
CA SER A 81 2.74 25.30 -10.07
C SER A 81 1.94 24.15 -10.70
N ASN A 82 2.55 22.98 -10.88
CA ASN A 82 1.99 21.84 -11.62
C ASN A 82 1.79 20.60 -10.73
N SER A 83 1.40 20.78 -9.47
CA SER A 83 1.11 19.62 -8.62
C SER A 83 -0.17 18.93 -9.08
N TYR A 84 -0.10 17.65 -9.46
CA TYR A 84 -1.32 16.84 -9.57
C TYR A 84 -1.97 16.75 -8.19
N PRO A 85 -3.30 16.79 -8.10
CA PRO A 85 -3.96 16.57 -6.81
C PRO A 85 -3.52 15.21 -6.31
N ILE A 86 -2.84 15.19 -5.16
CA ILE A 86 -2.49 13.95 -4.49
C ILE A 86 -3.82 13.25 -4.24
N ILE A 87 -4.13 12.22 -5.02
CA ILE A 87 -5.18 11.27 -4.68
C ILE A 87 -4.64 10.56 -3.45
N LYS A 88 -4.96 11.10 -2.26
CA LYS A 88 -4.65 10.41 -1.02
C LYS A 88 -5.39 9.08 -1.13
N PRO A 89 -4.70 7.92 -1.19
CA PRO A 89 -5.40 6.65 -1.16
C PRO A 89 -6.28 6.70 0.07
N ASN A 90 -7.59 6.57 -0.15
CA ASN A 90 -8.59 6.76 0.87
C ASN A 90 -8.56 5.57 1.82
N TYR A 91 -7.51 5.46 2.62
CA TYR A 91 -7.46 4.63 3.82
C TYR A 91 -8.21 5.32 4.97
N ASN A 92 -8.99 6.38 4.70
CA ASN A 92 -9.91 6.90 5.70
C ASN A 92 -11.05 5.90 5.88
N TYR A 93 -10.85 4.93 6.77
CA TYR A 93 -11.92 4.66 7.72
C TYR A 93 -12.29 5.99 8.34
N THR A 94 -13.46 6.48 7.95
CA THR A 94 -13.76 7.90 8.04
C THR A 94 -13.92 8.33 9.49
N PRO A 95 -13.60 9.59 9.84
CA PRO A 95 -14.04 10.21 11.08
C PRO A 95 -15.56 10.08 11.29
N LYS A 96 -16.34 9.91 10.21
CA LYS A 96 -17.79 9.67 10.25
C LYS A 96 -18.14 8.33 10.88
N GLU A 97 -17.43 7.24 10.58
CA GLU A 97 -17.68 5.92 11.17
C GLU A 97 -17.26 5.88 12.63
N ALA A 98 -16.09 6.42 12.94
CA ALA A 98 -15.67 6.62 14.33
C ALA A 98 -16.67 7.50 15.10
N ARG A 99 -17.24 8.54 14.47
CA ARG A 99 -18.28 9.39 15.07
C ARG A 99 -19.61 8.66 15.21
N VAL A 100 -20.04 7.85 14.25
CA VAL A 100 -21.27 7.03 14.35
C VAL A 100 -21.12 5.98 15.45
N LEU A 101 -19.95 5.35 15.52
CA LEU A 101 -19.60 4.43 16.58
C LEU A 101 -19.60 5.18 17.93
N ASN A 102 -18.78 6.23 18.09
CA ASN A 102 -18.67 7.06 19.29
C ASN A 102 -20.01 7.67 19.74
N ALA A 103 -20.86 8.12 18.82
CA ALA A 103 -22.19 8.67 19.11
C ALA A 103 -23.19 7.60 19.57
N LYS A 104 -23.07 6.35 19.09
CA LYS A 104 -23.92 5.24 19.52
C LYS A 104 -23.39 4.56 20.80
N ILE A 105 -22.08 4.60 21.07
CA ILE A 105 -21.44 3.95 22.25
C ILE A 105 -21.18 4.88 23.45
N GLY A 106 -21.29 6.20 23.28
CA GLY A 106 -21.08 7.19 24.35
C GLY A 106 -19.63 7.29 24.87
N LYS A 107 -18.63 6.74 24.17
CA LYS A 107 -17.19 6.77 24.54
C LYS A 107 -16.32 6.99 23.30
N ASN A 108 -15.23 7.75 23.44
CA ASN A 108 -14.21 7.90 22.39
C ASN A 108 -13.29 6.68 22.39
N ILE A 109 -13.41 5.78 21.41
CA ILE A 109 -12.47 4.67 21.22
C ILE A 109 -11.47 5.04 20.11
N PRO A 110 -10.17 5.21 20.41
CA PRO A 110 -9.13 5.33 19.39
C PRO A 110 -9.04 4.03 18.59
N TRP A 111 -8.85 4.12 17.27
CA TRP A 111 -8.83 2.96 16.35
C TRP A 111 -7.76 1.91 16.69
N SER A 112 -6.59 2.31 17.21
CA SER A 112 -5.57 1.38 17.73
C SER A 112 -6.06 0.55 18.93
N GLY A 113 -7.21 0.94 19.51
CA GLY A 113 -7.92 0.28 20.59
C GLY A 113 -8.87 -0.83 20.15
N ALA A 114 -9.25 -0.93 18.87
CA ALA A 114 -10.24 -1.92 18.42
C ALA A 114 -9.70 -3.36 18.46
N THR A 115 -8.38 -3.54 18.38
CA THR A 115 -7.70 -4.83 18.56
C THR A 115 -7.27 -5.09 20.00
N SER A 116 -7.24 -4.07 20.87
CA SER A 116 -6.61 -4.14 22.19
C SER A 116 -7.55 -3.91 23.36
N ASN A 117 -8.74 -3.33 23.17
CA ASN A 117 -9.69 -3.11 24.24
C ASN A 117 -10.93 -3.99 24.13
N LYS A 118 -11.14 -4.67 25.25
CA LYS A 118 -12.18 -5.60 25.68
C LYS A 118 -13.60 -4.98 25.65
N ALA A 119 -14.00 -4.41 24.52
CA ALA A 119 -15.23 -3.66 24.38
C ALA A 119 -16.42 -4.62 24.22
N GLN A 120 -17.18 -4.72 25.29
CA GLN A 120 -18.53 -5.27 25.35
C GLN A 120 -19.33 -4.92 24.10
N TYR A 121 -19.97 -5.97 23.58
CA TYR A 121 -21.04 -5.94 22.60
C TYR A 121 -21.87 -4.68 22.70
N LEU A 122 -21.92 -3.92 21.61
CA LEU A 122 -22.93 -2.90 21.44
C LEU A 122 -23.67 -3.27 20.16
N GLU A 123 -24.98 -3.47 20.30
CA GLU A 123 -25.97 -3.59 19.23
C GLU A 123 -25.99 -2.29 18.41
N VAL A 124 -24.88 -1.99 17.75
CA VAL A 124 -24.78 -0.90 16.81
C VAL A 124 -25.49 -1.40 15.57
N ALA A 125 -26.61 -0.76 15.23
CA ALA A 125 -27.31 -0.99 13.96
C ALA A 125 -26.30 -0.91 12.81
N SER A 126 -25.90 -2.08 12.33
CA SER A 126 -24.79 -2.37 11.42
C SER A 126 -25.05 -1.95 9.98
N GLY A 127 -26.31 -1.61 9.67
CA GLY A 127 -26.75 -1.12 8.36
C GLY A 127 -25.98 0.11 7.87
N ASP A 128 -25.50 0.97 8.76
CA ASP A 128 -24.78 2.21 8.39
C ASP A 128 -23.26 2.03 8.26
N LEU A 129 -22.70 0.92 8.76
CA LEU A 129 -21.26 0.73 8.88
C LEU A 129 -20.66 0.22 7.56
N SER A 130 -19.42 0.58 7.21
CA SER A 130 -18.79 0.05 5.99
C SER A 130 -18.55 -1.46 6.05
N PHE A 131 -18.20 -2.03 4.90
CA PHE A 131 -17.69 -3.39 4.76
C PHE A 131 -16.69 -3.74 5.87
N GLY A 132 -15.64 -2.94 6.00
CA GLY A 132 -14.53 -3.33 6.86
C GLY A 132 -14.84 -3.16 8.35
N SER A 133 -15.69 -2.19 8.73
CA SER A 133 -16.20 -2.09 10.10
C SER A 133 -16.95 -3.36 10.50
N ASN A 134 -17.79 -3.89 9.60
CA ASN A 134 -18.51 -5.14 9.84
C ASN A 134 -17.57 -6.35 9.91
N VAL A 135 -16.53 -6.42 9.07
CA VAL A 135 -15.50 -7.47 9.16
C VAL A 135 -14.85 -7.49 10.54
N LEU A 136 -14.47 -6.32 11.07
CA LEU A 136 -13.84 -6.23 12.39
C LEU A 136 -14.80 -6.59 13.53
N LEU A 137 -16.06 -6.18 13.45
CA LEU A 137 -17.09 -6.59 14.40
C LEU A 137 -17.31 -8.11 14.37
N GLY A 138 -17.26 -8.73 13.18
CA GLY A 138 -17.32 -10.18 13.03
C GLY A 138 -16.14 -10.90 13.68
N ILE A 139 -14.92 -10.43 13.45
CA ILE A 139 -13.70 -10.97 14.07
C ILE A 139 -13.74 -10.81 15.60
N ASN A 140 -14.16 -9.63 16.08
CA ASN A 140 -14.29 -9.37 17.50
C ASN A 140 -15.33 -10.30 18.15
N ALA A 141 -16.49 -10.51 17.51
CA ALA A 141 -17.50 -11.44 17.99
C ALA A 141 -16.98 -12.88 18.09
N LEU A 142 -16.13 -13.32 17.15
CA LEU A 142 -15.45 -14.63 17.24
C LEU A 142 -14.49 -14.69 18.43
N GLN A 143 -13.69 -13.65 18.67
CA GLN A 143 -12.77 -13.58 19.81
C GLN A 143 -13.49 -13.71 21.16
N PHE A 144 -14.74 -13.26 21.24
CA PHE A 144 -15.59 -13.38 22.43
C PHE A 144 -16.61 -14.53 22.35
N ASN A 145 -16.34 -15.55 21.52
CA ASN A 145 -17.11 -16.78 21.42
C ASN A 145 -18.62 -16.56 21.12
N SER A 146 -18.95 -15.58 20.29
CA SER A 146 -20.31 -15.30 19.80
C SER A 146 -20.44 -15.53 18.30
N PRO A 147 -20.48 -16.81 17.84
CA PRO A 147 -20.50 -17.13 16.42
C PRO A 147 -21.73 -16.58 15.69
N GLN A 148 -22.92 -16.52 16.31
CA GLN A 148 -24.12 -15.99 15.67
C GLN A 148 -23.99 -14.49 15.35
N LYS A 149 -23.36 -13.73 16.25
CA LYS A 149 -23.07 -12.31 16.02
C LYS A 149 -22.00 -12.14 14.95
N ALA A 150 -20.99 -13.01 14.97
CA ALA A 150 -19.96 -13.01 13.94
C ALA A 150 -20.57 -13.24 12.55
N GLU A 151 -21.42 -14.26 12.42
CA GLU A 151 -22.16 -14.55 11.20
C GLU A 151 -22.96 -13.34 10.74
N TYR A 152 -23.76 -12.73 11.62
CA TYR A 152 -24.54 -11.54 11.31
C TYR A 152 -23.68 -10.40 10.71
N PHE A 153 -22.54 -10.10 11.34
CA PHE A 153 -21.66 -9.05 10.83
C PHE A 153 -20.99 -9.44 9.51
N PHE A 154 -20.57 -10.69 9.33
CA PHE A 154 -19.99 -11.13 8.07
C PHE A 154 -21.01 -11.18 6.92
N GLN A 155 -22.28 -11.48 7.19
CA GLN A 155 -23.36 -11.38 6.19
C GLN A 155 -23.56 -9.93 5.74
N ILE A 156 -23.49 -8.97 6.66
CA ILE A 156 -23.58 -7.54 6.32
C ILE A 156 -22.32 -7.06 5.60
N ALA A 157 -21.14 -7.57 5.97
CA ALA A 157 -19.94 -7.32 5.20
C ALA A 157 -20.11 -7.84 3.76
N LEU A 158 -20.62 -9.06 3.59
CA LEU A 158 -20.86 -9.66 2.27
C LEU A 158 -21.81 -8.79 1.43
N SER A 159 -22.91 -8.30 1.99
CA SER A 159 -23.85 -7.44 1.26
C SER A 159 -23.28 -6.07 0.87
N LYS A 160 -22.17 -5.65 1.49
CA LYS A 160 -21.43 -4.41 1.22
C LYS A 160 -20.15 -4.62 0.42
N ALA A 161 -19.87 -5.85 0.00
CA ALA A 161 -18.67 -6.18 -0.75
C ALA A 161 -18.78 -5.66 -2.19
N GLY A 162 -18.09 -4.55 -2.49
CA GLY A 162 -18.11 -3.94 -3.83
C GLY A 162 -17.16 -4.57 -4.85
N ASN A 163 -16.43 -5.63 -4.51
CA ASN A 163 -15.54 -6.34 -5.43
C ASN A 163 -15.29 -7.79 -4.97
N GLN A 164 -14.82 -8.64 -5.87
CA GLN A 164 -14.66 -10.06 -5.63
C GLN A 164 -13.72 -10.41 -4.46
N PRO A 165 -12.56 -9.76 -4.25
CA PRO A 165 -11.72 -10.05 -3.09
C PRO A 165 -12.42 -9.85 -1.74
N LYS A 166 -13.33 -8.86 -1.65
CA LYS A 166 -14.15 -8.63 -0.45
C LYS A 166 -15.23 -9.69 -0.29
N ILE A 167 -15.85 -10.13 -1.39
CA ILE A 167 -16.83 -11.23 -1.41
C ILE A 167 -16.17 -12.52 -0.91
N ASP A 168 -14.98 -12.83 -1.43
CA ASP A 168 -14.22 -14.03 -1.07
C ASP A 168 -13.81 -14.00 0.41
N LEU A 169 -13.32 -12.87 0.91
CA LEU A 169 -13.05 -12.68 2.34
C LEU A 169 -14.29 -13.00 3.18
N SER A 170 -15.44 -12.40 2.83
CA SER A 170 -16.68 -12.57 3.60
C SER A 170 -17.19 -14.01 3.56
N ASN A 171 -17.20 -14.65 2.39
CA ASN A 171 -17.59 -16.06 2.24
C ASN A 171 -16.68 -16.98 3.07
N PHE A 172 -15.36 -16.72 3.07
CA PHE A 172 -14.43 -17.51 3.87
C PHE A 172 -14.72 -17.39 5.37
N TRP A 173 -14.93 -16.18 5.89
CA TRP A 173 -15.28 -16.00 7.29
C TRP A 173 -16.63 -16.60 7.65
N LEU A 174 -17.64 -16.50 6.76
CA LEU A 174 -18.92 -17.17 6.93
C LEU A 174 -18.76 -18.69 7.01
N TYR A 175 -17.94 -19.29 6.15
CA TYR A 175 -17.57 -20.71 6.29
C TYR A 175 -16.91 -20.99 7.64
N LYS A 176 -15.93 -20.19 8.06
CA LYS A 176 -15.20 -20.44 9.32
C LYS A 176 -16.13 -20.44 10.54
N VAL A 177 -17.14 -19.58 10.53
CA VAL A 177 -18.14 -19.42 11.60
C VAL A 177 -19.21 -20.52 11.54
N THR A 178 -19.84 -20.72 10.37
CA THR A 178 -21.02 -21.58 10.22
C THR A 178 -20.68 -23.04 9.94
N LYS A 179 -19.47 -23.29 9.41
CA LYS A 179 -19.04 -24.55 8.80
C LYS A 179 -19.88 -25.00 7.60
N ASP A 180 -20.72 -24.11 7.05
CA ASP A 180 -21.48 -24.40 5.84
C ASP A 180 -20.54 -24.41 4.62
N LYS A 181 -20.44 -25.58 3.99
CA LYS A 181 -19.58 -25.80 2.82
C LYS A 181 -20.06 -25.05 1.57
N SER A 182 -21.31 -24.59 1.52
CA SER A 182 -21.83 -23.78 0.40
C SER A 182 -20.99 -22.52 0.16
N TYR A 183 -20.39 -21.97 1.22
CA TYR A 183 -19.47 -20.84 1.11
C TYR A 183 -18.12 -21.23 0.50
N LEU A 184 -17.64 -22.46 0.69
CA LEU A 184 -16.44 -22.97 0.01
C LEU A 184 -16.71 -23.15 -1.48
N ASP A 185 -17.89 -23.64 -1.85
CA ASP A 185 -18.27 -23.80 -3.26
C ASP A 185 -18.27 -22.44 -3.98
N LYS A 186 -18.77 -21.38 -3.33
CA LYS A 186 -18.68 -20.00 -3.82
C LYS A 186 -17.25 -19.52 -3.99
N LEU A 187 -16.34 -19.91 -3.10
CA LEU A 187 -14.92 -19.54 -3.17
C LEU A 187 -14.20 -20.26 -4.30
N VAL A 188 -14.46 -21.54 -4.51
CA VAL A 188 -13.87 -22.32 -5.61
C VAL A 188 -14.32 -21.78 -6.97
N ALA A 189 -15.56 -21.28 -7.06
CA ALA A 189 -16.10 -20.66 -8.27
C ALA A 189 -15.56 -19.25 -8.57
N SER A 190 -14.79 -18.64 -7.66
CA SER A 190 -14.20 -17.32 -7.89
C SER A 190 -13.00 -17.42 -8.82
N GLU A 191 -12.98 -16.59 -9.87
CA GLU A 191 -11.84 -16.47 -10.79
C GLU A 191 -10.65 -15.72 -10.16
N ASN A 192 -10.83 -15.11 -8.98
CA ASN A 192 -9.75 -14.40 -8.30
C ASN A 192 -8.89 -15.39 -7.51
N VAL A 193 -7.65 -15.55 -7.94
CA VAL A 193 -6.64 -16.27 -7.16
C VAL A 193 -6.26 -15.41 -5.94
N ASN A 194 -6.66 -15.87 -4.75
CA ASN A 194 -6.31 -15.24 -3.49
C ASN A 194 -6.24 -16.29 -2.38
N ILE A 195 -5.78 -15.89 -1.20
CA ILE A 195 -5.56 -16.82 -0.08
C ILE A 195 -6.84 -17.58 0.35
N TYR A 196 -8.03 -17.00 0.16
CA TYR A 196 -9.29 -17.61 0.57
C TYR A 196 -9.76 -18.66 -0.43
N THR A 197 -9.63 -18.37 -1.73
CA THR A 197 -10.01 -19.29 -2.81
C THR A 197 -9.06 -20.48 -2.87
N LEU A 198 -7.76 -20.25 -2.65
CA LEU A 198 -6.76 -21.31 -2.48
C LEU A 198 -7.05 -22.18 -1.24
N SER A 199 -7.34 -21.55 -0.09
CA SER A 199 -7.69 -22.28 1.13
C SER A 199 -8.94 -23.13 0.96
N ALA A 200 -9.94 -22.66 0.22
CA ALA A 200 -11.16 -23.44 -0.03
C ALA A 200 -10.86 -24.70 -0.84
N ARG A 201 -9.97 -24.63 -1.83
CA ARG A 201 -9.50 -25.78 -2.60
C ARG A 201 -8.75 -26.78 -1.72
N ASP A 202 -7.86 -26.30 -0.86
CA ASP A 202 -7.14 -27.17 0.09
C ASP A 202 -8.11 -27.93 1.01
N ILE A 203 -9.10 -27.22 1.55
CA ILE A 203 -10.11 -27.81 2.44
C ILE A 203 -10.96 -28.86 1.73
N LEU A 204 -11.26 -28.65 0.43
CA LEU A 204 -12.06 -29.56 -0.38
C LEU A 204 -11.24 -30.64 -1.09
N GLY A 205 -9.90 -30.58 -1.01
CA GLY A 205 -9.01 -31.50 -1.73
C GLY A 205 -9.07 -31.33 -3.25
N LEU A 206 -9.28 -30.10 -3.73
CA LEU A 206 -9.37 -29.77 -5.15
C LEU A 206 -8.01 -29.32 -5.72
N PRO A 207 -7.73 -29.57 -7.00
CA PRO A 207 -6.55 -29.03 -7.65
C PRO A 207 -6.61 -27.50 -7.75
N TYR A 208 -5.45 -26.85 -7.90
CA TYR A 208 -5.38 -25.43 -8.23
C TYR A 208 -5.65 -25.19 -9.72
N ASP A 209 -6.12 -23.98 -10.05
CA ASP A 209 -6.30 -23.58 -11.44
C ASP A 209 -4.96 -23.45 -12.17
N ASN A 210 -5.02 -23.53 -13.49
CA ASN A 210 -3.85 -23.43 -14.35
C ASN A 210 -3.21 -22.03 -14.22
N ILE A 211 -1.92 -22.00 -13.92
CA ILE A 211 -1.11 -20.79 -13.93
C ILE A 211 -0.57 -20.60 -15.34
N ILE A 212 -0.80 -19.43 -15.93
CA ILE A 212 -0.16 -19.06 -17.19
C ILE A 212 1.31 -18.76 -16.88
N VAL A 213 2.21 -19.59 -17.42
CA VAL A 213 3.65 -19.31 -17.43
C VAL A 213 3.96 -18.69 -18.80
N PRO A 214 4.15 -17.37 -18.89
CA PRO A 214 4.50 -16.75 -20.15
C PRO A 214 5.89 -17.23 -20.58
N GLU A 215 5.97 -17.71 -21.82
CA GLU A 215 7.24 -17.99 -22.47
C GLU A 215 7.73 -16.74 -23.18
N PHE A 216 8.94 -16.30 -22.86
CA PHE A 216 9.57 -15.14 -23.48
C PHE A 216 10.65 -15.62 -24.47
N ASP A 217 10.72 -15.02 -25.66
CA ASP A 217 11.84 -15.24 -26.57
C ASP A 217 13.11 -14.59 -25.98
N PRO A 218 14.15 -15.37 -25.62
CA PRO A 218 15.39 -14.81 -25.05
C PRO A 218 16.14 -13.88 -26.00
N LYS A 219 15.82 -13.91 -27.30
CA LYS A 219 16.42 -13.06 -28.34
C LYS A 219 15.61 -11.80 -28.60
N ALA A 220 14.41 -11.67 -28.01
CA ALA A 220 13.62 -10.46 -28.15
C ALA A 220 14.39 -9.29 -27.54
N LYS A 221 14.63 -8.26 -28.35
CA LYS A 221 15.25 -7.02 -27.87
C LYS A 221 14.19 -6.21 -27.14
N ALA A 222 14.43 -5.92 -25.86
CA ALA A 222 13.57 -5.00 -25.11
C ALA A 222 13.57 -3.62 -25.77
N SER A 223 12.40 -3.01 -25.87
CA SER A 223 12.23 -1.62 -26.31
C SER A 223 12.56 -0.61 -25.22
N ILE A 224 12.74 -1.08 -23.98
CA ILE A 224 13.04 -0.29 -22.79
C ILE A 224 14.33 -0.78 -22.14
N ASP A 225 15.08 0.10 -21.47
CA ASP A 225 16.18 -0.30 -20.60
C ASP A 225 15.62 -0.77 -19.24
N PRO A 226 15.72 -2.06 -18.88
CA PRO A 226 15.19 -2.58 -17.62
C PRO A 226 15.92 -2.02 -16.39
N TYR A 227 17.06 -1.34 -16.56
CA TYR A 227 17.80 -0.70 -15.48
C TYR A 227 17.56 0.81 -15.38
N SER A 228 16.78 1.40 -16.28
CA SER A 228 16.40 2.82 -16.26
C SER A 228 15.05 2.99 -15.53
N PRO A 229 15.02 3.56 -14.30
CA PRO A 229 13.76 3.82 -13.61
C PRO A 229 12.84 4.78 -14.38
N VAL A 230 13.42 5.63 -15.24
CA VAL A 230 12.66 6.53 -16.10
C VAL A 230 11.93 5.74 -17.20
N ASP A 231 12.57 4.71 -17.78
CA ASP A 231 11.96 3.90 -18.84
C ASP A 231 10.83 3.00 -18.31
N TRP A 232 10.82 2.66 -17.02
CA TRP A 232 9.71 1.92 -16.40
C TRP A 232 8.41 2.73 -16.24
N GLU A 233 8.52 4.06 -16.24
CA GLU A 233 7.40 4.96 -15.94
C GLU A 233 6.76 5.60 -17.18
N ASN A 234 7.30 5.36 -18.38
CA ASN A 234 6.83 5.92 -19.66
C ASN A 234 6.60 4.84 -20.71
#